data_AF-A0A5B6YJI0-F1
#
_entry.id   AF-A0A5B6YJI0-F1
#
_cell.length_a   1.000
_cell.length_b   1.000
_cell.length_c   1.000
_cell.angle_alpha   90.00
_cell.angle_beta   90.00
_cell.angle_gamma   90.00
#
_symmetry.space_group_name_H-M   'P 1'
#
loop_
_entity.id
_entity.type
_entity.pdbx_description
1 polymer ?
#
loop_
_entity_poly.entity_id
_entity_poly.type
_entity_poly.pdbx_seq_one_letter_code
_entity_poly.pdbx_strand_id
1 'polypeptide(L)'
;MGRTGVMACMFLFVLLSLQATILVSSTSPPLIQDTERHAASRTLKQEEQYAHEVHCSRERSRAAWKIIEEYLMPFVEREKYQISSKCRLHPDKDLFRDQEQHKIHVDVNEWRCGYCNKIFRAEKFLDQHFDNRHYNLLNVSHSKCLADLCGALHCDLVMDSNSLPRKTRCNPAAAAKNRHLCENVANSCFPVNQGPSANRLHGTLFLF
;
A
#
# COMPACT_ATOMS: atom_id res chain seq x y z
N MET A 1 20.36 -36.01 -53.47
CA MET A 1 19.03 -35.98 -54.13
C MET A 1 18.13 -36.99 -53.42
N GLY A 2 16.83 -36.81 -53.20
CA GLY A 2 15.95 -35.68 -53.56
C GLY A 2 14.63 -36.20 -54.18
N ARG A 3 13.55 -36.28 -53.39
CA ARG A 3 12.18 -36.62 -53.85
C ARG A 3 11.14 -35.80 -53.09
N THR A 4 10.67 -34.71 -53.69
CA THR A 4 9.43 -34.03 -53.31
C THR A 4 8.23 -34.78 -53.91
N GLY A 5 7.04 -34.67 -53.28
CA GLY A 5 5.86 -35.41 -53.74
C GLY A 5 4.54 -34.98 -53.09
N VAL A 6 3.84 -34.06 -53.77
CA VAL A 6 2.38 -33.85 -53.70
C VAL A 6 1.78 -33.45 -52.33
N MET A 7 1.88 -32.16 -52.02
CA MET A 7 0.90 -31.47 -51.17
C MET A 7 -0.38 -31.19 -51.99
N ALA A 8 -1.38 -32.09 -51.99
CA ALA A 8 -2.61 -31.88 -52.77
C ALA A 8 -3.85 -32.63 -52.25
N CYS A 9 -4.25 -32.46 -50.98
CA CYS A 9 -5.57 -32.94 -50.50
C CYS A 9 -6.16 -32.19 -49.29
N MET A 10 -5.80 -30.92 -49.07
CA MET A 10 -6.16 -30.15 -47.85
C MET A 10 -7.60 -29.56 -47.83
N PHE A 11 -8.42 -29.78 -48.86
CA PHE A 11 -9.62 -28.95 -49.12
C PHE A 11 -10.88 -29.71 -49.55
N LEU A 12 -11.21 -30.82 -48.87
CA LEU A 12 -12.52 -31.47 -49.00
C LEU A 12 -13.21 -31.63 -47.63
N PHE A 13 -14.23 -30.80 -47.43
CA PHE A 13 -15.30 -30.92 -46.42
C PHE A 13 -14.92 -30.87 -44.93
N VAL A 14 -14.44 -29.71 -44.51
CA VAL A 14 -15.07 -29.04 -43.34
C VAL A 14 -16.52 -28.70 -43.71
N LEU A 15 -17.44 -28.66 -42.73
CA LEU A 15 -18.90 -28.42 -42.84
C LEU A 15 -19.77 -29.67 -43.13
N LEU A 16 -20.07 -30.41 -42.08
CA LEU A 16 -21.37 -31.07 -41.77
C LEU A 16 -21.20 -31.71 -40.37
N SER A 17 -21.27 -30.95 -39.27
CA SER A 17 -22.51 -30.59 -38.54
C SER A 17 -23.41 -31.81 -38.29
N LEU A 18 -23.92 -32.14 -37.10
CA LEU A 18 -23.98 -31.57 -35.75
C LEU A 18 -24.98 -32.52 -35.03
N GLN A 19 -24.99 -32.64 -33.69
CA GLN A 19 -26.01 -33.42 -32.91
C GLN A 19 -25.93 -34.97 -33.07
N ALA A 20 -26.35 -35.82 -32.11
CA ALA A 20 -26.50 -35.64 -30.66
C ALA A 20 -26.67 -37.00 -29.88
N THR A 21 -26.17 -37.02 -28.63
CA THR A 21 -26.76 -37.59 -27.38
C THR A 21 -27.04 -39.10 -27.12
N ILE A 22 -26.65 -39.51 -25.87
CA ILE A 22 -27.36 -40.41 -24.91
C ILE A 22 -27.31 -41.94 -25.22
N LEU A 23 -27.22 -42.91 -24.28
CA LEU A 23 -27.22 -42.99 -22.79
C LEU A 23 -25.89 -43.69 -22.31
N VAL A 24 -25.59 -44.42 -21.20
CA VAL A 24 -26.22 -45.08 -20.01
C VAL A 24 -25.25 -44.95 -18.79
N SER A 25 -25.60 -45.45 -17.58
CA SER A 25 -24.92 -45.17 -16.29
C SER A 25 -24.43 -46.38 -15.46
N SER A 26 -23.60 -46.07 -14.44
CA SER A 26 -23.31 -46.84 -13.18
C SER A 26 -22.25 -47.97 -13.24
N THR A 27 -21.49 -48.35 -12.17
CA THR A 27 -21.40 -47.83 -10.77
C THR A 27 -20.03 -48.08 -10.10
N SER A 28 -19.56 -47.11 -9.28
CA SER A 28 -18.72 -47.23 -8.04
C SER A 28 -17.35 -48.00 -8.10
N PRO A 29 -16.58 -48.15 -6.99
CA PRO A 29 -15.47 -47.24 -6.59
C PRO A 29 -14.16 -48.03 -6.24
N PRO A 30 -13.18 -47.59 -5.40
CA PRO A 30 -12.83 -46.27 -4.82
C PRO A 30 -11.31 -45.88 -4.90
N LEU A 31 -10.96 -44.60 -4.59
CA LEU A 31 -9.81 -44.22 -3.74
C LEU A 31 -9.87 -42.73 -3.34
N ILE A 32 -9.68 -42.40 -2.06
CA ILE A 32 -9.62 -41.01 -1.56
C ILE A 32 -8.43 -40.90 -0.59
N GLN A 33 -7.33 -40.28 -1.02
CA GLN A 33 -6.23 -39.88 -0.11
C GLN A 33 -5.34 -38.75 -0.66
N ASP A 34 -5.07 -38.71 -1.96
CA ASP A 34 -4.21 -37.67 -2.56
C ASP A 34 -4.83 -36.27 -2.52
N THR A 35 -6.15 -36.18 -2.65
CA THR A 35 -6.90 -34.91 -2.66
C THR A 35 -6.67 -34.11 -1.38
N GLU A 36 -6.58 -34.76 -0.22
CA GLU A 36 -6.37 -34.09 1.07
C GLU A 36 -4.95 -33.55 1.21
N ARG A 37 -3.93 -34.31 0.78
CA ARG A 37 -2.55 -33.81 0.73
C ARG A 37 -2.41 -32.62 -0.22
N HIS A 38 -3.06 -32.67 -1.38
CA HIS A 38 -3.07 -31.54 -2.33
C HIS A 38 -3.89 -30.35 -1.84
N ALA A 39 -4.94 -30.55 -1.03
CA ALA A 39 -5.67 -29.47 -0.38
C ALA A 39 -4.80 -28.81 0.71
N ALA A 40 -4.31 -29.58 1.69
CA ALA A 40 -3.48 -29.08 2.78
C ALA A 40 -2.20 -28.38 2.28
N SER A 41 -1.53 -28.95 1.26
CA SER A 41 -0.35 -28.33 0.65
C SER A 41 -0.65 -27.04 -0.13
N ARG A 42 -1.89 -26.85 -0.62
CA ARG A 42 -2.34 -25.56 -1.16
C ARG A 42 -2.65 -24.57 -0.05
N THR A 43 -3.35 -24.98 1.01
CA THR A 43 -3.66 -24.11 2.17
C THR A 43 -2.38 -23.59 2.82
N LEU A 44 -1.42 -24.47 3.12
CA LEU A 44 -0.13 -24.07 3.71
C LEU A 44 0.65 -23.11 2.81
N LYS A 45 0.72 -23.36 1.49
CA LYS A 45 1.32 -22.40 0.55
C LYS A 45 0.56 -21.07 0.49
N GLN A 46 -0.77 -21.10 0.60
CA GLN A 46 -1.59 -19.90 0.56
C GLN A 46 -1.44 -19.08 1.85
N GLU A 47 -1.24 -19.72 3.00
CA GLU A 47 -0.90 -19.07 4.27
C GLU A 47 0.52 -18.47 4.23
N GLU A 48 1.52 -19.19 3.70
CA GLU A 48 2.88 -18.66 3.49
C GLU A 48 2.93 -17.53 2.46
N GLN A 49 2.10 -17.57 1.41
CA GLN A 49 2.06 -16.53 0.36
C GLN A 49 1.15 -15.33 0.71
N TYR A 50 0.25 -15.46 1.69
CA TYR A 50 -0.53 -14.33 2.22
C TYR A 50 0.17 -13.61 3.38
N ALA A 51 1.25 -14.18 3.90
CA ALA A 51 2.10 -13.52 4.87
C ALA A 51 2.82 -12.31 4.24
N HIS A 52 2.40 -11.10 4.66
CA HIS A 52 3.04 -9.79 4.41
C HIS A 52 2.60 -8.98 3.16
N GLU A 53 1.32 -8.99 2.77
CA GLU A 53 0.79 -7.89 1.93
C GLU A 53 0.65 -6.59 2.76
N VAL A 54 1.45 -5.56 2.46
CA VAL A 54 1.32 -4.24 3.09
C VAL A 54 0.19 -3.44 2.46
N HIS A 55 -0.95 -3.43 3.15
CA HIS A 55 -2.12 -2.63 2.79
C HIS A 55 -1.94 -1.14 3.19
N CYS A 56 -0.88 -0.50 2.70
CA CYS A 56 -0.58 0.92 2.93
C CYS A 56 -0.12 1.61 1.65
N SER A 57 -0.81 2.67 1.23
CA SER A 57 -0.43 3.46 0.06
C SER A 57 0.77 4.36 0.38
N ARG A 58 1.94 4.04 -0.20
CA ARG A 58 3.20 4.77 -0.02
C ARG A 58 3.09 6.26 -0.35
N GLU A 59 2.53 6.59 -1.52
CA GLU A 59 2.34 7.97 -2.00
C GLU A 59 1.47 8.79 -1.03
N ARG A 60 0.35 8.22 -0.55
CA ARG A 60 -0.48 8.85 0.48
C ARG A 60 0.24 8.98 1.83
N SER A 61 1.08 8.00 2.20
CA SER A 61 1.89 8.06 3.42
C SER A 61 2.94 9.19 3.36
N ARG A 62 3.57 9.39 2.19
CA ARG A 62 4.48 10.51 1.89
C ARG A 62 3.76 11.85 1.96
N ALA A 63 2.57 11.97 1.38
CA ALA A 63 1.74 13.17 1.47
C ALA A 63 1.32 13.47 2.93
N ALA A 64 0.91 12.46 3.70
CA ALA A 64 0.61 12.59 5.12
C ALA A 64 1.81 13.08 5.92
N TRP A 65 2.99 12.47 5.73
CA TRP A 65 4.22 12.92 6.40
C TRP A 65 4.56 14.36 6.04
N LYS A 66 4.51 14.75 4.75
CA LYS A 66 4.81 16.11 4.32
C LYS A 66 3.93 17.14 5.05
N ILE A 67 2.64 16.87 5.21
CA ILE A 67 1.70 17.76 5.90
C ILE A 67 2.04 17.86 7.40
N ILE A 68 2.41 16.73 8.04
CA ILE A 68 2.89 16.71 9.42
C ILE A 68 4.18 17.54 9.58
N GLU A 69 5.12 17.42 8.64
CA GLU A 69 6.42 18.09 8.63
C GLU A 69 6.31 19.61 8.37
N GLU A 70 5.45 20.04 7.43
CA GLU A 70 5.24 21.45 7.11
C GLU A 70 4.42 22.20 8.17
N TYR A 71 3.41 21.56 8.78
CA TYR A 71 2.42 22.25 9.63
C TYR A 71 2.47 21.91 11.13
N LEU A 72 2.95 20.72 11.54
CA LEU A 72 2.94 20.32 12.96
C LEU A 72 4.34 20.36 13.59
N MET A 73 5.36 19.81 12.94
CA MET A 73 6.73 19.72 13.49
C MET A 73 7.31 21.09 13.90
N PRO A 74 7.09 22.22 13.18
CA PRO A 74 7.58 23.54 13.60
C PRO A 74 6.98 24.06 14.92
N PHE A 75 5.88 23.47 15.39
CA PHE A 75 5.34 23.72 16.73
C PHE A 75 5.93 22.74 17.75
N VAL A 76 6.06 21.45 17.42
CA VAL A 76 6.67 20.42 18.28
C VAL A 76 8.10 20.81 18.68
N GLU A 77 8.91 21.27 17.70
CA GLU A 77 10.28 21.74 17.90
C GLU A 77 10.35 23.01 18.77
N ARG A 78 9.47 23.99 18.49
CA ARG A 78 9.37 25.23 19.26
C ARG A 78 9.00 25.00 20.72
N GLU A 79 8.11 24.04 20.95
CA GLU A 79 7.71 23.57 22.28
C GLU A 79 8.73 22.60 22.91
N LYS A 80 9.76 22.18 22.15
CA LYS A 80 10.75 21.15 22.51
C LYS A 80 10.11 19.82 22.95
N TYR A 81 8.88 19.57 22.52
CA TYR A 81 8.06 18.46 23.00
C TYR A 81 8.54 17.13 22.44
N GLN A 82 8.71 16.14 23.31
CA GLN A 82 9.09 14.79 22.92
C GLN A 82 7.83 13.98 22.62
N ILE A 83 7.58 13.71 21.34
CA ILE A 83 6.48 12.84 20.91
C ILE A 83 6.69 11.46 21.55
N SER A 84 5.64 10.88 22.16
CA SER A 84 5.74 9.55 22.77
C SER A 84 5.94 8.46 21.71
N SER A 85 6.77 7.45 21.97
CA SER A 85 6.93 6.27 21.09
C SER A 85 5.66 5.41 20.93
N LYS A 86 4.58 5.73 21.67
CA LYS A 86 3.22 5.19 21.50
C LYS A 86 2.35 5.98 20.50
N CYS A 87 2.74 7.20 20.16
CA CYS A 87 2.03 8.08 19.23
C CYS A 87 2.15 7.57 17.78
N ARG A 88 1.08 7.68 17.00
CA ARG A 88 1.06 7.33 15.58
C ARG A 88 1.92 8.24 14.70
N LEU A 89 2.14 9.50 15.11
CA LEU A 89 2.98 10.49 14.42
C LEU A 89 4.47 10.43 14.79
N HIS A 90 4.89 9.50 15.65
CA HIS A 90 6.31 9.36 16.00
C HIS A 90 7.11 8.94 14.75
N PRO A 91 8.29 9.53 14.46
CA PRO A 91 9.06 9.19 13.25
C PRO A 91 9.31 7.69 13.08
N ASP A 92 9.78 7.02 14.14
CA ASP A 92 10.01 5.57 14.23
C ASP A 92 8.73 4.70 14.09
N LYS A 93 7.56 5.32 13.89
CA LYS A 93 6.27 4.66 13.70
C LYS A 93 5.67 4.87 12.31
N ASP A 94 6.25 5.70 11.46
CA ASP A 94 5.91 5.68 10.03
C ASP A 94 6.50 4.42 9.38
N LEU A 95 5.64 3.66 8.70
CA LEU A 95 5.99 2.41 8.05
C LEU A 95 7.05 2.57 6.95
N PHE A 96 7.02 3.68 6.21
CA PHE A 96 7.92 3.89 5.07
C PHE A 96 9.11 4.81 5.38
N ARG A 97 9.21 5.36 6.60
CA ARG A 97 10.15 6.41 7.00
C ARG A 97 11.58 6.18 6.50
N ASP A 98 12.13 5.02 6.84
CA ASP A 98 13.49 4.63 6.49
C ASP A 98 13.71 4.56 4.96
N GLN A 99 12.77 3.99 4.21
CA GLN A 99 12.86 3.87 2.75
C GLN A 99 12.73 5.23 2.05
N GLU A 100 11.87 6.11 2.55
CA GLU A 100 11.74 7.47 2.03
C GLU A 100 12.99 8.31 2.34
N GLN A 101 13.63 8.11 3.51
CA GLN A 101 14.92 8.72 3.85
C GLN A 101 16.10 8.14 3.03
N HIS A 102 16.01 6.90 2.57
CA HIS A 102 17.00 6.27 1.67
C HIS A 102 16.77 6.57 0.18
N LYS A 103 16.01 7.63 -0.15
CA LYS A 103 15.93 8.19 -1.50
C LYS A 103 16.95 9.28 -1.73
N ILE A 104 17.75 9.12 -2.79
CA ILE A 104 18.72 10.13 -3.19
C ILE A 104 18.28 10.65 -4.57
N HIS A 105 17.78 11.88 -4.63
CA HIS A 105 17.55 12.60 -5.89
C HIS A 105 18.89 13.19 -6.34
N VAL A 106 19.41 12.73 -7.48
CA VAL A 106 20.76 13.07 -7.97
C VAL A 106 20.67 14.16 -9.05
N ASP A 107 19.69 14.06 -9.93
CA ASP A 107 19.37 15.01 -11.00
C ASP A 107 17.87 14.88 -11.35
N VAL A 108 17.32 15.81 -12.15
CA VAL A 108 15.88 15.93 -12.50
C VAL A 108 15.22 14.61 -12.93
N ASN A 109 15.99 13.72 -13.57
CA ASN A 109 15.53 12.39 -13.98
C ASN A 109 16.40 11.25 -13.41
N GLU A 110 17.21 11.49 -12.37
CA GLU A 110 18.04 10.47 -11.71
C GLU A 110 17.68 10.33 -10.21
N TRP A 111 17.11 9.18 -9.87
CA TRP A 111 16.82 8.75 -8.50
C TRP A 111 17.64 7.53 -8.13
N ARG A 112 18.27 7.52 -6.95
CA ARG A 112 19.16 6.45 -6.49
C ARG A 112 18.69 5.85 -5.17
N CYS A 113 18.74 4.52 -5.09
CA CYS A 113 18.47 3.74 -3.89
C CYS A 113 19.65 3.81 -2.92
N GLY A 114 19.46 4.35 -1.71
CA GLY A 114 20.51 4.42 -0.68
C GLY A 114 21.04 3.06 -0.24
N TYR A 115 20.20 2.03 -0.19
CA TYR A 115 20.61 0.69 0.29
C TYR A 115 21.52 -0.09 -0.68
N CYS A 116 21.40 0.15 -2.00
CA CYS A 116 22.06 -0.69 -3.00
C CYS A 116 22.59 0.07 -4.23
N ASN A 117 22.62 1.42 -4.16
CA ASN A 117 23.14 2.34 -5.18
C ASN A 117 22.58 2.19 -6.61
N LYS A 118 21.47 1.46 -6.79
CA LYS A 118 20.79 1.36 -8.09
C LYS A 118 20.16 2.69 -8.48
N ILE A 119 20.22 2.99 -9.77
CA ILE A 119 19.78 4.25 -10.37
C ILE A 119 18.50 4.01 -11.19
N PHE A 120 17.58 4.97 -11.13
CA PHE A 120 16.22 4.90 -11.68
C PHE A 120 15.84 6.24 -12.33
N ARG A 121 15.15 6.17 -13.48
CA ARG A 121 14.77 7.34 -14.29
C ARG A 121 13.65 8.25 -13.74
N ALA A 122 13.05 7.86 -12.60
CA ALA A 122 12.00 8.60 -11.91
C ALA A 122 11.68 7.93 -10.55
N GLU A 123 11.21 8.70 -9.57
CA GLU A 123 10.90 8.23 -8.20
C GLU A 123 10.02 6.96 -8.18
N LYS A 124 8.97 6.90 -9.00
CA LYS A 124 8.04 5.75 -9.04
C LYS A 124 8.69 4.40 -9.34
N PHE A 125 9.83 4.39 -10.05
CA PHE A 125 10.60 3.16 -10.30
C PHE A 125 11.52 2.79 -9.14
N LEU A 126 11.93 3.77 -8.32
CA LEU A 126 12.62 3.56 -7.06
C LEU A 126 11.64 3.05 -5.98
N ASP A 127 10.44 3.62 -5.90
CA ASP A 127 9.34 3.12 -5.05
C ASP A 127 9.03 1.65 -5.35
N GLN A 128 8.78 1.33 -6.63
CA GLN A 128 8.56 -0.05 -7.08
C GLN A 128 9.78 -0.96 -6.79
N HIS A 129 11.00 -0.44 -6.82
CA HIS A 129 12.20 -1.21 -6.43
C HIS A 129 12.25 -1.47 -4.92
N PHE A 130 11.85 -0.52 -4.07
CA PHE A 130 11.73 -0.77 -2.63
C PHE A 130 10.70 -1.87 -2.35
N ASP A 131 9.50 -1.78 -2.94
CA ASP A 131 8.43 -2.75 -2.76
C ASP A 131 8.83 -4.17 -3.20
N ASN A 132 9.66 -4.29 -4.25
CA ASN A 132 10.10 -5.60 -4.78
C ASN A 132 11.42 -6.13 -4.18
N ARG A 133 12.30 -5.28 -3.63
CA ARG A 133 13.69 -5.66 -3.26
C ARG A 133 14.11 -5.28 -1.85
N HIS A 134 13.42 -4.34 -1.20
CA HIS A 134 13.73 -3.86 0.16
C HIS A 134 12.52 -3.99 1.10
N TYR A 135 11.47 -4.71 0.68
CA TYR A 135 10.31 -5.04 1.49
C TYR A 135 10.68 -5.52 2.91
N ASN A 136 11.65 -6.42 3.00
CA ASN A 136 12.10 -7.04 4.26
C ASN A 136 12.74 -6.06 5.27
N LEU A 137 12.92 -4.78 4.91
CA LEU A 137 13.37 -3.72 5.83
C LEU A 137 12.18 -3.02 6.53
N LEU A 138 10.94 -3.29 6.13
CA LEU A 138 9.74 -2.69 6.72
C LEU A 138 9.40 -3.33 8.08
N ASN A 139 9.31 -2.52 9.13
CA ASN A 139 8.87 -2.96 10.45
C ASN A 139 7.34 -3.03 10.54
N VAL A 140 6.72 -3.92 9.76
CA VAL A 140 5.26 -4.04 9.61
C VAL A 140 4.53 -4.28 10.94
N SER A 141 5.18 -4.97 11.89
CA SER A 141 4.60 -5.26 13.22
C SER A 141 4.54 -4.04 14.14
N HIS A 142 5.59 -3.21 14.18
CA HIS A 142 5.69 -2.11 15.14
C HIS A 142 5.42 -0.71 14.58
N SER A 143 5.45 -0.52 13.26
CA SER A 143 5.12 0.75 12.58
C SER A 143 3.62 0.84 12.24
N LYS A 144 3.19 1.96 11.66
CA LYS A 144 1.81 2.31 11.32
C LYS A 144 1.78 2.99 9.96
N CYS A 145 0.69 2.79 9.22
CA CYS A 145 0.44 3.49 7.97
C CYS A 145 0.04 4.94 8.26
N LEU A 146 0.75 5.93 7.68
CA LEU A 146 0.32 7.34 7.77
C LEU A 146 -0.77 7.66 6.74
N ALA A 147 -0.91 6.87 5.66
CA ALA A 147 -2.02 7.03 4.72
C ALA A 147 -3.40 6.87 5.37
N ASP A 148 -3.51 6.13 6.48
CA ASP A 148 -4.71 6.07 7.33
C ASP A 148 -5.20 7.48 7.74
N LEU A 149 -4.25 8.38 7.99
CA LEU A 149 -4.51 9.75 8.45
C LEU A 149 -4.95 10.68 7.33
N CYS A 150 -4.87 10.28 6.06
CA CYS A 150 -5.19 11.17 4.94
C CYS A 150 -6.65 11.61 4.86
N GLY A 151 -7.58 10.96 5.58
CA GLY A 151 -8.92 11.51 5.76
C GLY A 151 -8.91 12.79 6.61
N ALA A 152 -8.15 12.79 7.70
CA ALA A 152 -7.97 13.93 8.60
C ALA A 152 -7.03 14.99 8.01
N LEU A 153 -5.88 14.57 7.48
CA LEU A 153 -4.86 15.46 6.92
C LEU A 153 -5.18 15.98 5.50
N HIS A 154 -6.31 15.58 4.91
CA HIS A 154 -6.72 15.99 3.57
C HIS A 154 -5.65 15.81 2.46
N CYS A 155 -4.83 14.74 2.53
CA CYS A 155 -3.69 14.49 1.63
C CYS A 155 -4.01 14.64 0.13
N ASP A 156 -5.23 14.30 -0.28
CA ASP A 156 -5.70 14.43 -1.66
C ASP A 156 -5.55 15.87 -2.18
N LEU A 157 -5.74 16.89 -1.35
CA LEU A 157 -5.56 18.30 -1.74
C LEU A 157 -4.10 18.67 -2.03
N VAL A 158 -3.14 17.96 -1.42
CA VAL A 158 -1.71 18.21 -1.61
C VAL A 158 -1.17 17.43 -2.82
N MET A 159 -1.65 16.20 -3.02
CA MET A 159 -1.33 15.39 -4.19
C MET A 159 -1.96 15.96 -5.48
N ASP A 160 -3.26 16.31 -5.45
CA ASP A 160 -4.02 16.83 -6.58
C ASP A 160 -3.80 18.35 -6.82
N SER A 161 -2.77 18.95 -6.23
CA SER A 161 -2.49 20.40 -6.25
C SER A 161 -2.31 21.01 -7.65
N ASN A 162 -2.01 20.18 -8.67
CA ASN A 162 -1.95 20.57 -10.08
C ASN A 162 -3.30 20.46 -10.83
N SER A 163 -4.38 20.10 -10.14
CA SER A 163 -5.73 19.97 -10.70
C SER A 163 -6.70 20.98 -10.08
N LEU A 164 -7.78 21.34 -10.79
CA LEU A 164 -8.78 22.24 -10.21
C LEU A 164 -9.48 21.56 -9.01
N PRO A 165 -9.56 22.21 -7.84
CA PRO A 165 -10.22 21.65 -6.66
C PRO A 165 -11.66 21.18 -6.95
N ARG A 166 -11.85 19.86 -6.98
CA ARG A 166 -13.15 19.25 -7.26
C ARG A 166 -14.10 19.53 -6.09
N LYS A 167 -14.94 20.57 -6.24
CA LYS A 167 -15.99 20.98 -5.29
C LYS A 167 -16.99 19.84 -5.05
N THR A 168 -16.61 18.94 -4.15
CA THR A 168 -17.36 17.74 -3.79
C THR A 168 -18.34 18.10 -2.68
N ARG A 169 -19.56 17.54 -2.72
CA ARG A 169 -20.53 17.77 -1.65
C ARG A 169 -20.00 17.22 -0.33
N CYS A 170 -20.12 18.01 0.73
CA CYS A 170 -19.71 17.58 2.07
C CYS A 170 -20.46 16.29 2.47
N ASN A 171 -19.72 15.31 2.98
CA ASN A 171 -20.25 14.07 3.52
C ASN A 171 -20.13 14.12 5.06
N PRO A 172 -21.24 14.31 5.81
CA PRO A 172 -21.19 14.42 7.26
C PRO A 172 -20.59 13.20 7.97
N ALA A 173 -20.78 11.99 7.43
CA ALA A 173 -20.22 10.77 8.01
C ALA A 173 -18.69 10.69 7.82
N ALA A 174 -18.18 11.16 6.67
CA ALA A 174 -16.75 11.28 6.45
C ALA A 174 -16.14 12.36 7.36
N ALA A 175 -16.77 13.53 7.47
CA ALA A 175 -16.33 14.60 8.37
C ALA A 175 -16.30 14.15 9.84
N ALA A 176 -17.33 13.43 10.31
CA ALA A 176 -17.34 12.86 11.65
C ALA A 176 -16.23 11.82 11.88
N LYS A 177 -16.01 10.91 10.92
CA LYS A 177 -14.89 9.95 10.97
C LYS A 177 -13.53 10.65 11.04
N ASN A 178 -13.33 11.69 10.22
CA ASN A 178 -12.09 12.45 10.16
C ASN A 178 -11.85 13.22 11.47
N ARG A 179 -12.88 13.87 12.03
CA ARG A 179 -12.79 14.54 13.33
C ARG A 179 -12.39 13.57 14.44
N HIS A 180 -13.03 12.40 14.52
CA HIS A 180 -12.64 11.36 15.48
C HIS A 180 -11.21 10.84 15.25
N LEU A 181 -10.69 10.89 14.02
CA LEU A 181 -9.30 10.54 13.75
C LEU A 181 -8.34 11.63 14.28
N CYS A 182 -8.64 12.91 14.09
CA CYS A 182 -7.90 14.03 14.70
C CYS A 182 -7.92 13.92 16.24
N GLU A 183 -9.10 13.73 16.84
CA GLU A 183 -9.30 13.56 18.28
C GLU A 183 -8.44 12.40 18.84
N ASN A 184 -8.42 11.24 18.18
CA ASN A 184 -7.63 10.09 18.63
C ASN A 184 -6.12 10.34 18.52
N VAL A 185 -5.65 11.03 17.48
CA VAL A 185 -4.23 11.40 17.35
C VAL A 185 -3.86 12.46 18.40
N ALA A 186 -4.65 13.51 18.57
CA ALA A 186 -4.41 14.55 19.58
C ALA A 186 -4.34 13.98 21.00
N ASN A 187 -5.26 13.07 21.36
CA ASN A 187 -5.25 12.42 22.68
C ASN A 187 -4.08 11.42 22.87
N SER A 188 -3.64 10.71 21.83
CA SER A 188 -2.55 9.72 21.94
C SER A 188 -1.15 10.31 21.79
N CYS A 189 -1.00 11.47 21.15
CA CYS A 189 0.27 12.13 20.89
C CYS A 189 0.52 13.35 21.79
N PHE A 190 -0.52 14.10 22.12
CA PHE A 190 -0.46 15.36 22.86
C PHE A 190 -1.53 15.41 23.97
N PRO A 191 -1.56 14.45 24.91
CA PRO A 191 -2.59 14.43 25.96
C PRO A 191 -2.47 15.65 26.88
N VAL A 192 -3.58 16.36 27.08
CA VAL A 192 -3.63 17.67 27.77
C VAL A 192 -3.13 17.66 29.22
N ASN A 193 -3.05 16.48 29.86
CA ASN A 193 -2.52 16.31 31.21
C ASN A 193 -0.98 16.20 31.28
N GLN A 194 -0.27 16.13 30.14
CA GLN A 194 1.20 16.17 30.08
C GLN A 194 1.77 17.61 30.02
N GLY A 195 0.99 18.60 30.47
CA GLY A 195 1.44 19.97 30.71
C GLY A 195 1.20 20.96 29.56
N PRO A 196 1.65 22.21 29.71
CA PRO A 196 1.23 23.32 28.84
C PRO A 196 1.58 23.14 27.36
N SER A 197 2.74 22.57 27.07
CA SER A 197 3.19 22.29 25.69
C SER A 197 2.36 21.22 25.00
N ALA A 198 2.05 20.13 25.70
CA ALA A 198 1.14 19.10 25.19
C ALA A 198 -0.26 19.69 24.92
N ASN A 199 -0.80 20.49 25.83
CA ASN A 199 -2.09 21.15 25.66
C ASN A 199 -2.12 22.12 24.46
N ARG A 200 -1.03 22.87 24.21
CA ARG A 200 -0.93 23.74 23.01
C ARG A 200 -0.92 22.93 21.72
N LEU A 201 -0.10 21.87 21.64
CA LEU A 201 -0.01 20.98 20.47
C LEU A 201 -1.31 20.20 20.22
N HIS A 202 -2.04 19.85 21.29
CA HIS A 202 -3.37 19.26 21.21
C HIS A 202 -4.33 20.18 20.45
N GLY A 203 -4.31 21.48 20.77
CA GLY A 203 -5.11 22.50 20.07
C GLY A 203 -4.70 22.70 18.61
N THR A 204 -3.39 22.67 18.30
CA THR A 204 -2.88 22.78 16.92
C THR A 204 -3.47 21.72 15.99
N LEU A 205 -3.74 20.51 16.48
CA LEU A 205 -4.30 19.42 15.67
C LEU A 205 -5.75 19.62 15.22
N PHE A 206 -6.46 20.61 15.75
CA PHE A 206 -7.83 20.99 15.35
C PHE A 206 -7.87 22.18 14.38
N LEU A 207 -6.71 22.61 13.86
CA LEU A 207 -6.58 23.65 12.83
C LEU A 207 -6.34 23.07 11.42
N PHE A 208 -6.39 21.74 11.28
CA PHE A 208 -6.29 20.97 10.04
C PHE A 208 -7.70 20.62 9.50
#